data_AF-A0A443RGQ8-F1
#
_entry.id   AF-A0A443RGQ8-F1
#
_cell.length_a   1.000
_cell.length_b   1.000
_cell.length_c   1.000
_cell.angle_alpha   90.00
_cell.angle_beta   90.00
_cell.angle_gamma   90.00
#
_symmetry.space_group_name_H-M   'P 1'
#
loop_
_entity.id
_entity.type
_entity.pdbx_description
1 polymer ?
#
loop_
_entity_poly.entity_id
_entity_poly.type
_entity_poly.pdbx_seq_one_letter_code
_entity_poly.pdbx_strand_id
1 'polypeptide(L)' 'FKATVVKNMIKTILNEELLSKEYNDKEASTWSKNISTLILQKLKAEKEFENYKFIVHVLIGEQRGAGLK' A
#
# COMPACT_ATOMS: atom_id res chain seq x y z
N PHE A 1 3.61 -0.73 18.88
CA PHE A 1 3.38 -0.49 17.44
C PHE A 1 2.24 0.50 17.27
N LYS A 2 2.50 1.73 16.77
CA LYS A 2 1.45 2.73 16.53
C LYS A 2 0.72 2.43 15.22
N ALA A 3 -0.18 1.45 15.26
CA ALA A 3 -0.93 1.01 14.08
C ALA A 3 -1.74 2.13 13.42
N THR A 4 -2.19 3.13 14.19
CA THR A 4 -2.93 4.30 13.69
C THR A 4 -2.11 5.14 12.72
N VAL A 5 -0.83 5.35 13.02
CA VAL A 5 0.08 6.14 12.16
C VAL A 5 0.29 5.41 10.83
N VAL A 6 0.57 4.11 10.91
CA VAL A 6 0.75 3.23 9.75
C VAL A 6 -0.53 3.18 8.90
N LYS A 7 -1.71 3.06 9.54
CA LYS A 7 -3.01 3.03 8.84
C LYS A 7 -3.29 4.32 8.09
N ASN A 8 -3.06 5.48 8.70
CA ASN A 8 -3.23 6.77 8.02
C ASN A 8 -2.22 6.95 6.89
N MET A 9 -0.96 6.59 7.12
CA MET A 9 0.08 6.64 6.09
C MET A 9 -0.27 5.79 4.87
N ILE A 10 -0.68 4.55 5.08
CA ILE A 10 -1.12 3.65 4.00
C ILE A 10 -2.32 4.25 3.25
N LYS A 11 -3.29 4.82 3.96
CA LYS A 11 -4.47 5.44 3.34
C LYS A 11 -4.10 6.63 2.46
N THR A 12 -3.18 7.48 2.90
CA THR A 12 -2.69 8.62 2.10
C THR A 12 -1.97 8.15 0.84
N ILE A 13 -1.09 7.15 0.96
CA ILE A 13 -0.35 6.59 -0.18
C ILE A 13 -1.30 5.96 -1.21
N LEU A 14 -2.27 5.17 -0.74
CA LEU A 14 -3.26 4.52 -1.60
C LEU A 14 -4.09 5.56 -2.36
N ASN A 15 -4.56 6.59 -1.69
CA ASN A 15 -5.30 7.67 -2.34
C ASN A 15 -4.43 8.36 -3.41
N GLU A 16 -3.19 8.72 -3.08
CA GLU A 16 -2.32 9.46 -3.99
C GLU A 16 -1.97 8.66 -5.27
N GLU A 17 -1.69 7.35 -5.14
CA GLU A 17 -1.33 6.50 -6.28
C GLU A 17 -2.53 5.97 -7.08
N LEU A 18 -3.70 5.78 -6.46
CA LEU A 18 -4.86 5.13 -7.08
C LEU A 18 -6.01 6.07 -7.45
N LEU A 19 -6.10 7.29 -6.89
CA LEU A 19 -7.23 8.21 -7.17
C LEU A 19 -7.37 8.59 -8.66
N SER A 20 -6.27 8.57 -9.42
CA SER A 20 -6.24 9.01 -10.83
C SER A 20 -6.13 7.88 -11.84
N LYS A 21 -6.18 6.60 -11.44
CA LYS A 21 -5.88 5.48 -12.34
C LYS A 21 -7.03 4.47 -12.41
N GLU A 22 -7.44 4.16 -13.63
CA GLU A 22 -8.37 3.04 -13.90
C GLU A 22 -7.62 1.70 -13.88
N TYR A 23 -8.28 0.63 -13.44
CA TYR A 23 -7.64 -0.68 -13.34
C TYR A 23 -7.15 -1.16 -14.71
N ASN A 24 -5.85 -1.35 -14.84
CA ASN A 24 -5.21 -1.92 -16.02
C ASN A 24 -4.29 -3.06 -15.58
N ASP A 25 -4.51 -4.25 -16.11
CA ASP A 25 -3.83 -5.48 -15.68
C ASP A 25 -2.29 -5.39 -15.78
N LYS A 26 -1.80 -4.68 -16.82
CA LYS A 26 -0.35 -4.47 -17.01
C LYS A 26 0.25 -3.51 -15.98
N GLU A 27 -0.51 -2.47 -15.62
CA GLU A 27 -0.02 -1.44 -14.71
C GLU A 27 -0.26 -1.83 -13.24
N ALA A 28 -1.28 -2.63 -12.94
CA ALA A 28 -1.58 -3.13 -11.61
C ALA A 28 -0.40 -3.88 -10.98
N SER A 29 0.33 -4.68 -11.76
CA SER A 29 1.54 -5.37 -11.29
C SER A 29 2.66 -4.38 -10.91
N THR A 30 2.83 -3.33 -11.71
CA THR A 30 3.80 -2.27 -11.46
C THR A 30 3.41 -1.42 -10.26
N TRP A 31 2.14 -1.04 -10.13
CA TRP A 31 1.62 -0.26 -9.00
C TRP A 31 1.73 -1.04 -7.69
N SER A 32 1.44 -2.35 -7.70
CA SER A 32 1.60 -3.20 -6.50
C SER A 32 3.05 -3.20 -5.99
N LYS A 33 4.02 -3.32 -6.89
CA LYS A 33 5.45 -3.25 -6.54
C LYS A 33 5.87 -1.86 -6.08
N ASN A 34 5.39 -0.82 -6.75
CA ASN A 34 5.71 0.56 -6.41
C ASN A 34 5.15 0.93 -5.02
N ILE A 35 3.86 0.66 -4.78
CA ILE A 35 3.17 0.91 -3.51
C ILE A 35 3.83 0.13 -2.37
N SER A 36 4.16 -1.15 -2.56
CA SER A 36 4.82 -1.95 -1.52
C SER A 36 6.20 -1.39 -1.15
N THR A 37 6.98 -0.98 -2.15
CA THR A 37 8.30 -0.36 -1.94
C THR A 37 8.17 0.99 -1.23
N LEU A 38 7.22 1.83 -1.65
CA LEU A 38 7.00 3.15 -1.08
C LEU A 38 6.54 3.08 0.39
N ILE A 39 5.65 2.13 0.71
CA ILE A 39 5.22 1.85 2.08
C ILE A 39 6.42 1.39 2.92
N LEU A 40 7.23 0.45 2.42
CA LEU A 40 8.41 -0.03 3.14
C LEU A 40 9.42 1.10 3.40
N GLN A 41 9.64 1.99 2.43
CA GLN A 41 10.54 3.13 2.58
C GLN A 41 10.03 4.15 3.61
N LYS A 42 8.75 4.52 3.56
CA LYS A 42 8.16 5.42 4.57
C LYS A 42 8.18 4.81 5.98
N LEU A 43 7.94 3.51 6.11
CA LEU A 43 8.05 2.80 7.39
C LEU A 43 9.48 2.80 7.94
N LYS A 44 10.50 2.70 7.07
CA LYS A 44 11.91 2.76 7.47
C LYS A 44 12.37 4.18 7.81
N ALA A 45 11.79 5.21 7.18
CA ALA A 45 12.15 6.61 7.43
C ALA A 45 11.67 7.12 8.80
N GLU A 46 10.62 6.51 9.33
CA GLU A 46 10.09 6.79 10.66
C GLU A 46 10.97 6.16 11.75
N LYS A 47 11.70 7.00 12.50
CA LYS A 47 12.61 6.56 13.59
C LYS A 47 11.94 5.67 14.64
N GLU A 48 10.64 5.82 14.85
CA GLU A 48 9.88 5.00 15.80
C GLU A 48 9.80 3.52 15.41
N PHE A 49 10.15 3.17 14.17
CA PHE A 49 10.04 1.83 13.61
C PHE A 49 11.38 1.19 13.22
N GLU A 50 12.51 1.81 13.59
CA GLU A 50 13.87 1.40 13.18
C GLU A 50 14.24 -0.05 13.55
N ASN A 51 13.69 -0.58 14.64
CA ASN A 51 13.98 -1.94 15.14
C ASN A 51 12.93 -2.99 14.75
N TYR A 52 12.01 -2.67 13.83
CA TYR A 52 10.95 -3.59 13.40
C TYR A 52 11.23 -4.14 12.00
N LYS A 53 11.04 -5.44 11.83
CA LYS A 53 11.01 -6.08 10.53
C LYS A 53 9.58 -6.06 9.98
N PHE A 54 9.35 -5.31 8.91
CA PHE A 54 8.04 -5.23 8.24
C PHE A 54 7.97 -6.16 7.03
N ILE A 55 6.81 -6.80 6.88
CA ILE A 55 6.43 -7.51 5.67
C ILE A 55 5.19 -6.79 5.12
N VAL A 56 5.29 -6.28 3.91
CA VAL A 56 4.20 -5.60 3.23
C VAL A 56 3.71 -6.49 2.11
N HIS A 57 2.43 -6.85 2.15
CA HIS A 57 1.75 -7.56 1.08
C HIS A 57 0.69 -6.64 0.48
N VAL A 58 0.69 -6.50 -0.85
CA VAL A 58 -0.25 -5.66 -1.58
C VAL A 58 -1.03 -6.54 -2.52
N LEU A 59 -2.35 -6.47 -2.43
CA LEU A 59 -3.28 -7.16 -3.32
C LEU A 59 -4.09 -6.08 -4.04
N ILE A 60 -4.06 -6.11 -5.37
CA ILE A 60 -4.91 -5.27 -6.22
C ILE A 60 -5.90 -6.20 -6.90
N GLY A 61 -7.18 -5.84 -6.85
CA GLY A 61 -8.25 -6.56 -7.52
C GLY A 61 -9.34 -5.59 -7.95
N GLU A 62 -9.95 -5.86 -9.09
CA GLU A 62 -11.15 -5.17 -9.55
C GLU A 62 -12.38 -5.86 -8.96
N GLN A 63 -13.21 -5.12 -8.21
CA GLN A 63 -14.42 -5.69 -7.64
C GLN A 63 -15.56 -5.71 -8.68
N ARG A 64 -15.62 -6.76 -9.50
CA ARG A 64 -16.73 -7.02 -10.44
C ARG A 64 -17.78 -7.98 -9.87
N GLY A 65 -18.46 -7.58 -8.80
CA GLY A 65 -19.60 -8.33 -8.25
C GLY A 65 -19.27 -9.64 -7.51
N ALA A 66 -17.99 -9.92 -7.25
CA ALA A 66 -17.58 -11.01 -6.35
C ALA A 66 -17.62 -10.52 -4.89
N GLY A 67 -18.19 -11.32 -3.98
CA GLY A 67 -18.16 -11.04 -2.56
C GLY A 67 -16.74 -11.23 -2.01
N LEU A 68 -16.04 -10.12 -1.72
CA LEU A 68 -14.84 -10.15 -0.90
C LEU A 68 -15.25 -10.18 0.58
N LYS A 69 -14.72 -11.15 1.34
CA LYS A 69 -14.71 -11.11 2.81
C LYS A 69 -13.32 -10.74 3.29
#